data_AF-A0A1M5HKK3-F1
#
_entry.id   AF-A0A1M5HKK3-F1
#
_cell.length_a   1.000
_cell.length_b   1.000
_cell.length_c   1.000
_cell.angle_alpha   90.00
_cell.angle_beta   90.00
_cell.angle_gamma   90.00
#
_symmetry.space_group_name_H-M   'P 1'
#
loop_
_entity.id
_entity.type
_entity.pdbx_description
1 polymer ?
#
loop_
_entity_poly.entity_id
_entity_poly.type
_entity_poly.pdbx_seq_one_letter_code
_entity_poly.pdbx_strand_id
1 'polypeptide(L)'
;MAEAKNNTKVATPFAQTYFHGTKADLKIGDLVETGFNSNFGQHKNAKYIFLSATLDAAIWGAELALGEGRERIYLVEPTGKIEDDPDLTDRKFPGNPTKSYRSTEPFRVVGEVTIWQGHPIEQLKAMKDKLEKLKEQGINSLNDE
;
A
#
# COMPACT_ATOMS: atom_id res chain seq x y z
N MET A 1 8.89 -43.70 32.09
CA MET A 1 9.41 -42.34 32.39
C MET A 1 8.94 -41.43 31.28
N ALA A 2 8.09 -40.45 31.58
CA ALA A 2 7.59 -39.50 30.58
C ALA A 2 8.49 -38.27 30.59
N GLU A 3 9.13 -37.96 29.46
CA GLU A 3 9.88 -36.72 29.28
C GLU A 3 8.91 -35.54 29.24
N ALA A 4 9.03 -34.65 30.21
CA ALA A 4 8.33 -33.38 30.21
C ALA A 4 8.91 -32.50 29.09
N LYS A 5 8.13 -32.29 28.04
CA LYS A 5 8.43 -31.30 26.99
C LYS A 5 8.44 -29.92 27.63
N ASN A 6 9.64 -29.36 27.78
CA ASN A 6 9.86 -28.03 28.33
C ASN A 6 9.32 -26.99 27.34
N ASN A 7 8.10 -26.50 27.58
CA ASN A 7 7.44 -25.52 26.73
C ASN A 7 7.84 -24.11 27.16
N THR A 8 9.08 -23.72 26.88
CA THR A 8 9.54 -22.34 27.04
C THR A 8 8.91 -21.49 25.94
N LYS A 9 7.88 -20.71 26.30
CA LYS A 9 7.35 -19.65 25.43
C LYS A 9 8.43 -18.57 25.23
N VAL A 10 9.21 -18.72 24.17
CA VAL A 10 10.17 -17.70 23.73
C VAL A 10 9.37 -16.51 23.20
N ALA A 11 9.68 -15.31 23.67
CA ALA A 11 9.10 -14.09 23.13
C ALA A 11 9.52 -13.92 21.66
N THR A 12 8.56 -13.75 20.76
CA THR A 12 8.81 -13.46 19.34
C THR A 12 8.63 -11.98 19.06
N PRO A 13 9.45 -11.37 18.19
CA PRO A 13 9.21 -10.00 17.72
C PRO A 13 7.84 -9.86 17.06
N PHE A 14 7.26 -8.67 17.15
CA PHE A 14 6.06 -8.35 16.38
C PHE A 14 6.37 -8.39 14.88
N ALA A 15 5.45 -8.94 14.09
CA ALA A 15 5.63 -9.00 12.64
C ALA A 15 5.68 -7.57 12.08
N GLN A 16 6.62 -7.31 11.17
CA GLN A 16 6.67 -6.01 10.49
C GLN A 16 5.37 -5.81 9.71
N THR A 17 4.65 -4.75 10.07
CA THR A 17 3.40 -4.35 9.43
C THR A 17 3.64 -3.11 8.57
N TYR A 18 2.86 -2.97 7.50
CA TYR A 18 2.93 -1.86 6.55
C TYR A 18 1.56 -1.19 6.42
N PHE A 19 1.54 -0.03 5.78
CA PHE A 19 0.32 0.69 5.46
C PHE A 19 -0.12 0.43 4.03
N HIS A 20 -1.42 0.25 3.83
CA HIS A 20 -2.06 0.20 2.52
C HIS A 20 -3.20 1.21 2.48
N GLY A 21 -2.98 2.33 1.79
CA GLY A 21 -4.02 3.32 1.53
C GLY A 21 -4.89 2.91 0.36
N THR A 22 -6.21 2.97 0.49
CA THR A 22 -7.17 2.55 -0.54
C THR A 22 -8.54 3.22 -0.36
N LYS A 23 -9.45 2.96 -1.29
CA LYS A 23 -10.90 3.21 -1.14
C LYS A 23 -11.74 1.94 -1.01
N ALA A 24 -11.09 0.77 -1.06
CA ALA A 24 -11.76 -0.50 -0.83
C ALA A 24 -12.24 -0.63 0.63
N ASP A 25 -13.44 -1.16 0.80
CA ASP A 25 -14.02 -1.46 2.12
C ASP A 25 -13.64 -2.90 2.53
N LEU A 26 -12.51 -3.01 3.22
CA LEU A 26 -11.87 -4.26 3.64
C LEU A 26 -12.07 -4.47 5.15
N LYS A 27 -12.03 -5.73 5.56
CA LYS A 27 -12.12 -6.16 6.95
C LYS A 27 -10.81 -6.81 7.39
N ILE A 28 -10.60 -6.86 8.69
CA ILE A 28 -9.50 -7.64 9.27
C ILE A 28 -9.65 -9.10 8.82
N GLY A 29 -8.56 -9.67 8.31
CA GLY A 29 -8.50 -11.00 7.73
C GLY A 29 -8.64 -11.04 6.21
N ASP A 30 -9.15 -9.98 5.57
CA ASP A 30 -9.23 -9.90 4.11
C ASP A 30 -7.84 -9.86 3.47
N LEU A 31 -7.78 -10.29 2.21
CA LEU A 31 -6.58 -10.20 1.39
C LEU A 31 -6.71 -9.04 0.40
N VAL A 32 -5.70 -8.17 0.38
CA VAL A 32 -5.45 -7.22 -0.70
C VAL A 32 -4.76 -7.99 -1.81
N GLU A 33 -5.39 -8.04 -2.98
CA GLU A 33 -4.91 -8.78 -4.15
C GLU A 33 -4.98 -7.90 -5.40
N THR A 34 -4.25 -8.30 -6.44
CA THR A 34 -4.31 -7.67 -7.76
C THR A 34 -5.72 -7.75 -8.34
N GLY A 35 -6.12 -6.75 -9.14
CA GLY A 35 -7.45 -6.69 -9.76
C GLY A 35 -8.48 -5.84 -9.00
N PHE A 36 -9.74 -6.31 -8.93
CA PHE A 36 -10.93 -5.51 -8.58
C PHE A 36 -10.93 -4.88 -7.16
N ASN A 37 -10.09 -5.38 -6.25
CA ASN A 37 -9.97 -4.86 -4.87
C ASN A 37 -8.71 -4.00 -4.65
N SER A 38 -7.91 -3.76 -5.69
CA SER A 38 -6.77 -2.86 -5.63
C SER A 38 -7.18 -1.40 -5.86
N ASN A 39 -6.31 -0.45 -5.48
CA ASN A 39 -6.49 1.00 -5.63
C ASN A 39 -6.88 1.51 -7.01
N PHE A 40 -6.89 0.64 -8.03
CA PHE A 40 -6.98 1.02 -9.42
C PHE A 40 -8.28 0.61 -10.12
N GLY A 41 -9.29 0.11 -9.40
CA GLY A 41 -10.75 0.15 -9.68
C GLY A 41 -11.34 -0.26 -11.06
N GLN A 42 -10.58 -0.30 -12.13
CA GLN A 42 -10.93 -0.62 -13.52
C GLN A 42 -9.75 -1.19 -14.32
N HIS A 43 -8.52 -1.16 -13.79
CA HIS A 43 -7.39 -1.89 -14.38
C HIS A 43 -7.54 -3.39 -14.06
N LYS A 44 -8.28 -4.11 -14.92
CA LYS A 44 -8.38 -5.58 -14.92
C LYS A 44 -7.01 -6.29 -14.99
N ASN A 45 -5.91 -5.55 -15.18
CA ASN A 45 -4.55 -6.05 -15.36
C ASN A 45 -3.52 -5.43 -14.39
N ALA A 46 -3.94 -4.82 -13.27
CA ALA A 46 -2.97 -4.29 -12.29
C ALA A 46 -2.07 -5.44 -11.78
N LYS A 47 -0.80 -5.42 -12.18
CA LYS A 47 0.17 -6.49 -11.91
C LYS A 47 0.67 -6.50 -10.47
N TYR A 48 0.63 -5.34 -9.82
CA TYR A 48 1.14 -5.14 -8.48
C TYR A 48 0.10 -4.52 -7.55
N ILE A 49 0.25 -4.82 -6.27
CA ILE A 49 -0.38 -4.14 -5.15
C ILE A 49 0.68 -3.41 -4.33
N PHE A 50 0.29 -2.33 -3.66
CA PHE A 50 1.23 -1.37 -3.09
C PHE A 50 1.07 -1.24 -1.58
N LEU A 51 2.18 -1.08 -0.87
CA LEU A 51 2.22 -0.79 0.56
C LEU A 51 3.39 0.14 0.89
N SER A 52 3.35 0.78 2.05
CA SER A 52 4.43 1.66 2.50
C SER A 52 4.78 1.45 3.97
N ALA A 53 6.01 1.77 4.35
CA ALA A 53 6.42 1.87 5.75
C ALA A 53 6.30 3.31 6.32
N THR A 54 5.76 4.25 5.53
CA THR A 54 5.45 5.62 5.99
C THR A 54 3.97 5.90 5.84
N LEU A 55 3.38 6.58 6.83
CA LEU A 55 1.97 6.94 6.82
C LEU A 55 1.65 7.96 5.71
N ASP A 56 2.54 8.92 5.45
CA ASP A 56 2.38 9.94 4.40
C ASP A 56 2.16 9.31 3.00
N ALA A 57 2.98 8.32 2.64
CA ALA A 57 2.81 7.58 1.38
C ALA A 57 1.48 6.81 1.33
N ALA A 58 1.01 6.28 2.45
CA ALA A 58 -0.28 5.60 2.51
C ALA A 58 -1.47 6.57 2.43
N ILE A 59 -1.34 7.78 2.99
CA ILE A 59 -2.33 8.84 2.82
C ILE A 59 -2.48 9.17 1.34
N TRP A 60 -1.36 9.36 0.62
CA TRP A 60 -1.40 9.52 -0.85
C TRP A 60 -2.07 8.33 -1.54
N GLY A 61 -1.75 7.11 -1.13
CA GLY A 61 -2.39 5.90 -1.66
C GLY A 61 -3.92 5.91 -1.50
N ALA A 62 -4.44 6.38 -0.37
CA ALA A 62 -5.87 6.48 -0.13
C ALA A 62 -6.53 7.61 -0.94
N GLU A 63 -5.95 8.81 -0.92
CA GLU A 63 -6.52 10.02 -1.56
C GLU A 63 -6.49 9.97 -3.10
N LEU A 64 -5.49 9.26 -3.65
CA LEU A 64 -5.31 9.06 -5.09
C LEU A 64 -5.94 7.76 -5.61
N ALA A 65 -6.40 6.87 -4.72
CA ALA A 65 -7.09 5.65 -5.13
C ALA A 65 -8.31 5.98 -6.00
N LEU A 66 -8.51 5.15 -7.02
CA LEU A 66 -9.66 5.22 -7.91
C LEU A 66 -10.93 4.72 -7.21
N GLY A 67 -12.07 5.21 -7.69
CA GLY A 67 -13.39 4.90 -7.14
C GLY A 67 -13.95 5.98 -6.22
N GLU A 68 -15.24 5.79 -5.90
CA GLU A 68 -16.06 6.72 -5.10
C GLU A 68 -16.14 6.32 -3.62
N GLY A 69 -15.45 5.24 -3.23
CA GLY A 69 -15.40 4.77 -1.85
C GLY A 69 -14.71 5.77 -0.92
N ARG A 70 -14.95 5.59 0.39
CA ARG A 70 -14.26 6.36 1.43
C ARG A 70 -12.78 6.00 1.43
N GLU A 71 -11.92 7.00 1.58
CA GLU A 71 -10.48 6.85 1.78
C GLU A 71 -10.19 6.15 3.11
N ARG A 72 -9.35 5.11 3.07
CA ARG A 72 -9.02 4.25 4.20
C ARG A 72 -7.54 3.87 4.17
N ILE A 73 -6.97 3.62 5.34
CA ILE A 73 -5.59 3.16 5.48
C ILE A 73 -5.60 1.90 6.34
N TYR A 74 -5.19 0.78 5.77
CA TYR A 74 -5.09 -0.49 6.47
C TYR A 74 -3.67 -0.78 6.94
N LEU A 75 -3.57 -1.44 8.08
CA LEU A 75 -2.37 -2.14 8.51
C LEU A 75 -2.37 -3.51 7.83
N VAL A 76 -1.30 -3.83 7.11
CA VAL A 76 -1.19 -5.07 6.33
C VAL A 76 0.11 -5.80 6.56
N GLU A 77 0.04 -7.12 6.50
CA GLU A 77 1.19 -8.03 6.50
C GLU A 77 1.34 -8.66 5.11
N PRO A 78 2.49 -8.50 4.44
CA PRO A 78 2.71 -9.15 3.16
C PRO A 78 2.80 -10.67 3.33
N THR A 79 2.14 -11.43 2.46
CA THR A 79 2.23 -12.90 2.47
C THR A 79 3.42 -13.43 1.67
N GLY A 80 4.11 -12.55 0.95
CA GLY A 80 5.25 -12.89 0.10
C GLY A 80 6.26 -11.75 -0.02
N LYS A 81 7.06 -11.78 -1.09
CA LYS A 81 8.13 -10.81 -1.30
C LYS A 81 7.56 -9.44 -1.64
N ILE A 82 8.20 -8.40 -1.13
CA ILE A 82 7.98 -7.01 -1.54
C ILE A 82 9.26 -6.48 -2.17
N GLU A 83 9.12 -5.56 -3.11
CA GLU A 83 10.24 -4.85 -3.73
C GLU A 83 9.97 -3.34 -3.74
N ASP A 84 11.02 -2.54 -3.87
CA ASP A 84 10.91 -1.09 -3.94
C ASP A 84 10.01 -0.67 -5.12
N ASP A 85 9.10 0.28 -4.90
CA ASP A 85 8.28 0.84 -5.96
C ASP A 85 9.16 1.65 -6.92
N PRO A 86 9.27 1.26 -8.20
CA PRO A 86 10.13 1.95 -9.15
C PRO A 86 9.65 3.37 -9.45
N ASP A 87 8.38 3.72 -9.26
CA ASP A 87 7.90 5.09 -9.50
C ASP A 87 8.36 6.05 -8.39
N LEU A 88 8.75 5.53 -7.22
CA LEU A 88 9.08 6.30 -6.04
C LEU A 88 10.52 6.10 -5.54
N THR A 89 11.28 5.22 -6.19
CA THR A 89 12.67 4.87 -5.84
C THR A 89 13.65 5.34 -6.91
N ASP A 90 14.74 5.99 -6.49
CA ASP A 90 15.79 6.51 -7.38
C ASP A 90 15.26 7.42 -8.51
N ARG A 91 14.19 8.17 -8.22
CA ARG A 91 13.62 9.17 -9.11
C ARG A 91 14.12 10.57 -8.77
N LYS A 92 13.33 11.29 -7.97
CA LYS A 92 13.65 12.66 -7.55
C LYS A 92 14.77 12.70 -6.51
N PHE A 93 14.87 11.65 -5.71
CA PHE A 93 15.83 11.50 -4.62
C PHE A 93 16.46 10.11 -4.67
N PRO A 94 17.72 9.96 -4.21
CA PRO A 94 18.38 8.66 -4.17
C PRO A 94 17.71 7.72 -3.14
N GLY A 95 17.64 6.44 -3.50
CA GLY A 95 17.01 5.38 -2.72
C GLY A 95 15.49 5.49 -2.65
N ASN A 96 14.92 4.84 -1.63
CA ASN A 96 13.49 4.80 -1.35
C ASN A 96 13.18 5.60 -0.06
N PRO A 97 13.08 6.94 -0.11
CA PRO A 97 12.83 7.77 1.07
C PRO A 97 11.39 7.66 1.59
N THR A 98 10.43 7.40 0.71
CA THR A 98 9.02 7.21 1.09
C THR A 98 8.75 5.83 1.67
N LYS A 99 9.70 4.90 1.53
CA LYS A 99 9.54 3.48 1.90
C LYS A 99 8.30 2.89 1.27
N SER A 100 8.15 3.12 -0.03
CA SER A 100 7.03 2.61 -0.83
C SER A 100 7.47 1.36 -1.58
N TYR A 101 6.61 0.35 -1.56
CA TYR A 101 6.90 -0.97 -2.08
C TYR A 101 5.73 -1.49 -2.90
N ARG A 102 6.02 -2.49 -3.72
CA ARG A 102 5.04 -3.22 -4.50
C ARG A 102 5.22 -4.73 -4.34
N SER A 103 4.17 -5.49 -4.62
CA SER A 103 4.19 -6.95 -4.63
C SER A 103 3.18 -7.51 -5.62
N THR A 104 3.45 -8.71 -6.12
CA THR A 104 2.47 -9.55 -6.82
C THR A 104 1.74 -10.51 -5.88
N GLU A 105 2.27 -10.69 -4.66
CA GLU A 105 1.72 -11.58 -3.63
C GLU A 105 0.78 -10.80 -2.71
N PRO A 106 -0.31 -11.41 -2.21
CA PRO A 106 -1.32 -10.72 -1.40
C PRO A 106 -0.80 -10.08 -0.11
N PHE A 107 -1.56 -9.13 0.42
CA PHE A 107 -1.37 -8.62 1.78
C PHE A 107 -2.56 -8.96 2.67
N ARG A 108 -2.33 -9.46 3.89
CA ARG A 108 -3.40 -9.69 4.86
C ARG A 108 -3.68 -8.42 5.65
N VAL A 109 -4.93 -8.00 5.70
CA VAL A 109 -5.38 -6.89 6.56
C VAL A 109 -5.38 -7.35 8.02
N VAL A 110 -4.63 -6.65 8.86
CA VAL A 110 -4.51 -6.93 10.31
C VAL A 110 -5.05 -5.80 11.18
N GLY A 111 -5.40 -4.65 10.58
CA GLY A 111 -6.03 -3.53 11.26
C GLY A 111 -6.35 -2.37 10.32
N GLU A 112 -6.95 -1.31 10.86
CA GLU A 112 -7.25 -0.06 10.15
C GLU A 112 -6.74 1.12 10.98
N VAL A 113 -6.10 2.08 10.33
CA VAL A 113 -5.73 3.37 10.92
C VAL A 113 -6.94 4.29 10.78
N THR A 114 -7.59 4.57 11.91
CA THR A 114 -8.85 5.34 11.93
C THR A 114 -8.66 6.84 12.17
N ILE A 115 -7.49 7.24 12.71
CA ILE A 115 -7.15 8.63 12.99
C ILE A 115 -5.92 8.99 12.18
N TRP A 116 -6.13 9.75 11.11
CA TRP A 116 -5.08 10.33 10.29
C TRP A 116 -5.61 11.62 9.66
N GLN A 117 -4.68 12.50 9.29
CA GLN A 117 -4.99 13.78 8.67
C GLN A 117 -4.58 13.71 7.20
N GLY A 118 -5.55 13.89 6.31
CA GLY A 118 -5.28 14.01 4.87
C GLY A 118 -4.50 15.28 4.54
N HIS A 119 -3.96 15.32 3.33
CA HIS A 119 -3.26 16.48 2.80
C HIS A 119 -4.21 17.68 2.64
N PRO A 120 -3.68 18.91 2.68
CA PRO A 120 -4.44 20.09 2.27
C PRO A 120 -5.08 19.90 0.90
N ILE A 121 -6.33 20.34 0.74
CA ILE A 121 -7.11 20.19 -0.50
C ILE A 121 -6.35 20.74 -1.71
N GLU A 122 -5.67 21.88 -1.55
CA GLU A 122 -4.86 22.49 -2.61
C GLU A 122 -3.67 21.61 -3.02
N GLN A 123 -3.03 20.94 -2.06
CA GLN A 123 -1.91 20.03 -2.32
C GLN A 123 -2.40 18.77 -3.04
N LEU A 124 -3.52 18.19 -2.60
CA LEU A 124 -4.13 17.04 -3.26
C LEU A 124 -4.57 17.37 -4.69
N LYS A 125 -5.21 18.53 -4.88
CA LYS A 125 -5.60 19.02 -6.20
C LYS A 125 -4.40 19.21 -7.12
N ALA A 126 -3.35 19.88 -6.63
CA ALA A 126 -2.13 20.09 -7.42
C ALA A 126 -1.47 18.76 -7.84
N MET A 127 -1.51 17.74 -6.97
CA MET A 127 -1.01 16.41 -7.31
C MET A 127 -1.87 15.73 -8.39
N LYS A 128 -3.20 15.75 -8.25
CA LYS A 128 -4.12 15.20 -9.25
C LYS A 128 -3.94 15.87 -10.62
N ASP A 129 -3.90 17.20 -10.65
CA ASP A 129 -3.66 17.99 -11.86
C ASP A 129 -2.30 17.65 -12.51
N LYS A 130 -1.27 17.36 -11.70
CA LYS A 130 0.04 16.95 -12.19
C LYS A 130 0.01 15.54 -12.82
N LEU A 131 -0.63 14.58 -12.16
CA LEU A 131 -0.76 13.21 -12.66
C LEU A 131 -1.52 13.16 -13.99
N GLU A 132 -2.58 13.98 -14.12
CA GLU A 132 -3.33 14.10 -15.37
C GLU A 132 -2.45 14.64 -16.51
N LYS A 133 -1.68 15.70 -16.27
CA LYS A 133 -0.73 16.24 -17.27
C LYS A 133 0.34 15.23 -17.70
N LEU A 134 0.87 14.43 -16.77
CA LEU A 134 1.84 13.38 -17.11
C LEU A 134 1.22 12.33 -18.04
N LYS A 135 -0.03 11.94 -17.76
CA LYS A 135 -0.79 11.02 -18.60
C LYS A 135 -1.03 11.59 -20.00
N GLU A 136 -1.40 12.87 -20.12
CA GLU A 136 -1.56 13.55 -21.41
C GLU A 136 -0.25 13.61 -22.22
N GLN A 137 0.90 13.64 -21.54
CA GLN A 137 2.23 13.61 -22.15
C GLN A 137 2.70 12.20 -22.52
N GLY A 138 1.90 11.17 -22.25
CA GLY A 138 2.26 9.77 -22.48
C GLY A 138 3.31 9.22 -21.49
N ILE A 139 3.53 9.91 -20.36
CA ILE A 139 4.38 9.42 -19.27
C ILE A 139 3.51 8.54 -18.37
N ASN A 140 3.66 7.23 -18.53
CA ASN A 140 2.91 6.23 -17.76
C ASN A 140 3.71 5.73 -16.55
N SER A 141 3.01 5.04 -15.65
CA SER A 141 3.62 4.38 -14.50
C SER A 141 4.51 3.22 -14.96
N LEU A 142 5.64 3.02 -14.28
CA LEU A 142 6.50 1.86 -14.49
C LEU A 142 5.94 0.58 -13.84
N ASN A 143 4.77 0.70 -13.21
CA ASN A 143 4.02 -0.42 -12.66
C ASN A 143 2.99 -0.98 -13.66
N ASP A 144 2.79 -0.33 -14.82
CA ASP A 144 1.88 -0.77 -15.88
C ASP A 144 2.51 -1.80 -16.85
N GLU A 145 3.81 -2.09 -16.73
CA GLU A 145 4.60 -3.08 -17.50
C GLU A 145 4.73 -4.45 -16.79
#